data_AF-A0A523BL86-F1
#
_entry.id   AF-A0A523BL86-F1
#
_cell.length_a   1.000
_cell.length_b   1.000
_cell.length_c   1.000
_cell.angle_alpha   90.00
_cell.angle_beta   90.00
_cell.angle_gamma   90.00
#
_symmetry.space_group_name_H-M   'P 1'
#
loop_
_entity.id
_entity.type
_entity.pdbx_description
1 polymer ?
#
loop_
_entity_poly.entity_id
_entity_poly.type
_entity_poly.pdbx_seq_one_letter_code
_entity_poly.pdbx_strand_id
1 'polypeptide(L)'
;MLEDVPEDLRKRFIASFSINPQVIVDKYERGTASTESRIKAAEIAGYMGFRVRIRIDPIVPVAAGGESWIFHYEMLIEELLNKVKPEIITLGSLRALKKTIHYASDKSWLEYTSEESPWGKRVKNRQKIYKLIIELLRDKGFNGKVGLCKETPGVWEYLKREGLMEDPGEPGV
;
A
#
# COMPACT_ATOMS: atom_id res chain seq x y z
N MET A 1 18.86 4.22 -16.16
CA MET A 1 18.86 3.57 -14.84
C MET A 1 18.94 4.66 -13.76
N LEU A 2 18.76 4.36 -12.47
CA LEU A 2 18.77 5.40 -11.42
C LEU A 2 20.15 6.08 -11.30
N GLU A 3 21.21 5.37 -11.69
CA GLU A 3 22.60 5.79 -11.67
C GLU A 3 22.87 6.93 -12.65
N ASP A 4 22.08 7.01 -13.73
CA ASP A 4 22.23 8.03 -14.76
C ASP A 4 21.71 9.41 -14.32
N VAL A 5 21.02 9.49 -13.17
CA VAL A 5 20.56 10.76 -12.61
C VAL A 5 21.69 11.40 -11.80
N PRO A 6 22.14 12.62 -12.16
CA PRO A 6 23.16 13.36 -11.40
C PRO A 6 22.78 13.52 -9.93
N GLU A 7 23.76 13.34 -9.04
CA GLU A 7 23.54 13.28 -7.59
C GLU A 7 22.81 14.52 -7.03
N ASP A 8 23.18 15.71 -7.52
CA ASP A 8 22.58 16.99 -7.15
C ASP A 8 21.10 17.11 -7.57
N LEU A 9 20.66 16.32 -8.54
CA LEU A 9 19.29 16.29 -9.02
C LEU A 9 18.43 15.21 -8.37
N ARG A 10 19.00 14.17 -7.75
CA ARG A 10 18.25 12.99 -7.26
C ARG A 10 17.13 13.32 -6.27
N LYS A 11 17.31 14.34 -5.42
CA LYS A 11 16.28 14.81 -4.48
C LYS A 11 15.05 15.43 -5.15
N ARG A 12 15.13 15.78 -6.43
CA ARG A 12 14.00 16.29 -7.23
C ARG A 12 13.14 15.16 -7.80
N PHE A 13 13.63 13.93 -7.77
CA PHE A 13 12.92 12.75 -8.23
C PHE A 13 12.37 11.94 -7.05
N ILE A 14 11.24 11.30 -7.28
CA ILE A 14 10.60 10.40 -6.34
C ILE A 14 10.69 8.99 -6.91
N ALA A 15 11.37 8.10 -6.20
CA ALA A 15 11.36 6.68 -6.48
C ALA A 15 10.23 6.04 -5.66
N SER A 16 9.20 5.52 -6.33
CA SER A 16 8.04 4.93 -5.66
C SER A 16 7.93 3.44 -5.98
N PHE A 17 7.73 2.62 -4.94
CA PHE A 17 7.63 1.17 -5.08
C PHE A 17 6.30 0.67 -4.54
N SER A 18 5.60 -0.16 -5.31
CA SER A 18 4.44 -0.92 -4.82
C SER A 18 4.91 -2.23 -4.20
N ILE A 19 4.54 -2.47 -2.95
CA ILE A 19 4.87 -3.70 -2.23
C ILE A 19 3.60 -4.30 -1.63
N ASN A 20 3.61 -5.61 -1.46
CA ASN A 20 2.57 -6.39 -0.80
C ASN A 20 3.24 -7.58 -0.11
N PRO A 21 2.60 -8.25 0.86
CA PRO A 21 3.11 -9.49 1.41
C PRO A 21 3.36 -10.52 0.31
N GLN A 22 4.41 -11.33 0.44
CA GLN A 22 4.84 -12.25 -0.62
C GLN A 22 3.73 -13.22 -1.06
N VAL A 23 2.90 -13.68 -0.13
CA VAL A 23 1.74 -14.54 -0.42
C VAL A 23 0.74 -13.91 -1.39
N ILE A 24 0.63 -12.58 -1.41
CA ILE A 24 -0.22 -11.83 -2.35
C ILE A 24 0.50 -11.69 -3.69
N VAL A 25 1.80 -11.40 -3.67
CA VAL A 25 2.63 -11.30 -4.88
C VAL A 25 2.60 -12.62 -5.66
N ASP A 26 2.81 -13.74 -4.99
CA ASP A 26 2.79 -15.08 -5.59
C ASP A 26 1.43 -15.42 -6.20
N LYS A 27 0.35 -15.05 -5.50
CA LYS A 27 -1.01 -15.36 -5.92
C LYS A 27 -1.47 -14.49 -7.09
N TYR A 28 -1.18 -13.19 -7.05
CA TYR A 28 -1.84 -12.19 -7.90
C TYR A 28 -0.93 -11.33 -8.78
N GLU A 29 0.36 -11.21 -8.48
CA GLU A 29 1.29 -10.31 -9.19
C GLU A 29 2.27 -11.10 -10.08
N ARG A 30 1.75 -12.05 -10.87
CA ARG A 30 2.56 -12.92 -11.71
C ARG A 30 3.44 -12.13 -12.68
N GLY A 31 4.71 -12.54 -12.80
CA GLY A 31 5.69 -11.92 -13.69
C GLY A 31 6.32 -10.63 -13.13
N THR A 32 6.09 -10.32 -11.87
CA THR A 32 6.71 -9.17 -11.18
C THR A 32 7.83 -9.62 -10.23
N ALA A 33 8.63 -8.68 -9.75
CA ALA A 33 9.68 -8.93 -8.75
C ALA A 33 9.09 -9.32 -7.38
N SER A 34 9.84 -10.12 -6.60
CA SER A 34 9.47 -10.49 -5.23
C SER A 34 9.41 -9.27 -4.30
N THR A 35 8.71 -9.41 -3.18
CA THR A 35 8.60 -8.41 -2.11
C THR A 35 9.98 -7.98 -1.64
N GLU A 36 10.84 -8.95 -1.32
CA GLU A 36 12.22 -8.71 -0.88
C GLU A 36 13.00 -7.90 -1.93
N SER A 37 12.87 -8.24 -3.21
CA SER A 37 13.57 -7.53 -4.30
C SER A 37 13.11 -6.08 -4.41
N ARG A 38 11.81 -5.82 -4.22
CA ARG A 38 11.26 -4.46 -4.25
C ARG A 38 11.71 -3.64 -3.05
N ILE A 39 11.73 -4.24 -1.86
CA ILE A 39 12.27 -3.60 -0.66
C ILE A 39 13.77 -3.30 -0.84
N LYS A 40 14.53 -4.24 -1.42
CA LYS A 40 15.95 -4.04 -1.71
C LYS A 40 16.19 -2.91 -2.71
N ALA A 41 15.37 -2.83 -3.76
CA ALA A 41 15.44 -1.73 -4.72
C ALA A 41 15.10 -0.37 -4.08
N ALA A 42 14.11 -0.34 -3.18
CA ALA A 42 13.76 0.85 -2.42
C ALA A 42 14.88 1.30 -1.46
N GLU A 43 15.55 0.34 -0.80
CA GLU A 43 16.73 0.60 0.03
C GLU A 43 17.86 1.22 -0.81
N ILE A 44 18.19 0.63 -1.96
CA ILE A 44 19.24 1.15 -2.86
C ILE A 44 18.90 2.56 -3.34
N ALA A 45 17.66 2.81 -3.77
CA ALA A 45 17.23 4.14 -4.18
C ALA A 45 17.38 5.17 -3.04
N GLY A 46 17.10 4.78 -1.80
CA GLY A 46 17.33 5.59 -0.62
C GLY A 46 18.81 5.93 -0.42
N TYR A 47 19.70 4.94 -0.49
CA TYR A 47 21.15 5.16 -0.38
C TYR A 47 21.71 6.05 -1.49
N MET A 48 21.13 6.00 -2.68
CA MET A 48 21.50 6.88 -3.79
C MET A 48 21.05 8.33 -3.60
N GLY A 49 20.24 8.64 -2.58
CA GLY A 49 19.77 10.00 -2.27
C GLY A 49 18.42 10.37 -2.89
N PHE A 50 17.67 9.41 -3.44
CA PHE A 50 16.30 9.66 -3.93
C PHE A 50 15.31 9.79 -2.78
N ARG A 51 14.23 10.53 -3.03
CA ARG A 51 13.06 10.52 -2.15
C ARG A 51 12.29 9.22 -2.40
N VAL A 52 12.25 8.34 -1.41
CA VAL A 52 11.58 7.04 -1.52
C VAL A 52 10.15 7.13 -1.00
N ARG A 53 9.19 6.61 -1.77
CA ARG A 53 7.81 6.43 -1.34
C ARG A 53 7.38 4.98 -1.54
N ILE A 54 6.48 4.52 -0.68
CA ILE A 54 5.97 3.15 -0.72
C ILE A 54 4.46 3.17 -0.96
N ARG A 55 3.97 2.20 -1.72
CA ARG A 55 2.55 1.93 -1.92
C ARG A 55 2.23 0.52 -1.45
N ILE A 56 1.33 0.41 -0.49
CA ILE A 56 0.67 -0.85 -0.13
C ILE A 56 -0.74 -0.75 -0.73
N ASP A 57 -0.81 -1.03 -2.02
CA ASP A 57 -2.01 -0.83 -2.85
C ASP A 57 -2.00 -1.83 -4.02
N PRO A 58 -2.94 -2.79 -4.09
CA PRO A 58 -4.07 -2.97 -3.17
C PRO A 58 -3.73 -3.83 -1.95
N ILE A 59 -4.26 -3.44 -0.79
CA ILE A 59 -4.40 -4.28 0.40
C ILE A 59 -5.49 -5.31 0.13
N VAL A 60 -5.12 -6.59 0.23
CA VAL A 60 -6.01 -7.76 0.15
C VAL A 60 -5.85 -8.60 1.42
N PRO A 61 -6.95 -8.92 2.15
CA PRO A 61 -6.88 -9.68 3.41
C PRO A 61 -6.77 -11.19 3.16
N VAL A 62 -5.69 -11.63 2.52
CA VAL A 62 -5.40 -13.05 2.22
C VAL A 62 -4.86 -13.74 3.47
N ALA A 63 -5.54 -14.78 3.95
CA ALA A 63 -4.98 -15.74 4.90
C ALA A 63 -4.31 -16.89 4.13
N ALA A 64 -3.15 -17.34 4.60
CA ALA A 64 -2.34 -18.35 3.92
C ALA A 64 -1.38 -19.04 4.90
N GLY A 65 -1.11 -20.33 4.69
CA GLY A 65 -0.13 -21.08 5.49
C GLY A 65 -0.50 -21.25 6.96
N GLY A 66 -1.78 -21.18 7.32
CA GLY A 66 -2.24 -21.18 8.71
C GLY A 66 -2.25 -19.81 9.37
N GLU A 67 -1.70 -18.78 8.71
CA GLU A 67 -1.55 -17.44 9.26
C GLU A 67 -2.64 -16.47 8.79
N SER A 68 -2.97 -15.53 9.67
CA SER A 68 -3.92 -14.47 9.39
C SER A 68 -3.37 -13.47 8.37
N TRP A 69 -4.25 -12.74 7.68
CA TRP A 69 -3.81 -11.65 6.80
C TRP A 69 -3.06 -10.56 7.56
N ILE A 70 -3.41 -10.30 8.84
CA ILE A 70 -2.78 -9.27 9.68
C ILE A 70 -1.30 -9.60 9.88
N PHE A 71 -1.00 -10.86 10.21
CA PHE A 71 0.37 -11.37 10.37
C PHE A 71 1.22 -11.09 9.11
N HIS A 72 0.66 -11.34 7.92
CA HIS A 72 1.36 -11.10 6.66
C HIS A 72 1.73 -9.63 6.43
N TYR A 73 0.87 -8.68 6.84
CA TYR A 73 1.20 -7.26 6.76
C TYR A 73 2.13 -6.80 7.88
N GLU A 74 2.02 -7.35 9.09
CA GLU A 74 2.96 -7.04 10.16
C GLU A 74 4.39 -7.41 9.74
N MET A 75 4.58 -8.61 9.18
CA MET A 75 5.89 -9.05 8.69
C MET A 75 6.42 -8.18 7.54
N LEU A 76 5.54 -7.80 6.59
CA LEU A 76 5.91 -6.88 5.51
C LEU A 76 6.39 -5.53 6.05
N ILE A 77 5.65 -4.96 7.01
CA ILE A 77 5.96 -3.65 7.60
C ILE A 77 7.28 -3.71 8.35
N GLU A 78 7.50 -4.76 9.14
CA GLU A 78 8.75 -4.96 9.87
C GLU A 78 9.95 -5.07 8.92
N GLU A 79 9.85 -5.91 7.88
CA GLU A 79 10.93 -6.03 6.90
C GLU A 79 11.20 -4.70 6.17
N LEU A 80 10.14 -4.00 5.76
CA LEU A 80 10.24 -2.72 5.08
C LEU A 80 10.98 -1.69 5.95
N LEU A 81 10.51 -1.46 7.17
CA LEU A 81 10.99 -0.38 8.03
C LEU A 81 12.40 -0.64 8.57
N ASN A 82 12.83 -1.91 8.61
CA ASN A 82 14.21 -2.27 8.93
C ASN A 82 15.22 -1.84 7.85
N LYS A 83 14.79 -1.73 6.59
CA LYS A 83 15.68 -1.47 5.44
C LYS A 83 15.47 -0.10 4.79
N VAL A 84 14.25 0.44 4.87
CA VAL A 84 13.84 1.63 4.12
C VAL A 84 13.30 2.69 5.07
N LYS A 85 13.58 3.96 4.78
CA LYS A 85 12.97 5.13 5.44
C LYS A 85 12.06 5.86 4.45
N PRO A 86 10.80 5.42 4.25
CA PRO A 86 9.91 6.04 3.28
C PRO A 86 9.53 7.47 3.72
N GLU A 87 9.42 8.39 2.78
CA GLU A 87 8.85 9.72 3.03
C GLU A 87 7.32 9.62 3.26
N ILE A 88 6.66 8.82 2.43
CA ILE A 88 5.21 8.60 2.46
C ILE A 88 4.93 7.11 2.19
N ILE A 89 4.01 6.55 2.96
CA ILE A 89 3.41 5.24 2.70
C ILE A 89 1.95 5.47 2.27
N THR A 90 1.60 5.10 1.03
CA THR A 90 0.23 5.20 0.53
C THR A 90 -0.48 3.86 0.68
N LEU A 91 -1.65 3.86 1.29
CA LEU A 91 -2.52 2.70 1.45
C LEU A 91 -3.67 2.76 0.46
N GLY A 92 -3.98 1.64 -0.18
CA GLY A 92 -5.18 1.49 -0.99
C GLY A 92 -5.71 0.08 -0.83
N SER A 93 -7.03 -0.10 -0.86
CA SER A 93 -7.66 -1.43 -0.78
C SER A 93 -8.07 -1.92 -2.17
N LEU A 94 -8.25 -3.23 -2.28
CA LEU A 94 -8.70 -3.87 -3.51
C LEU A 94 -10.03 -3.26 -4.00
N ARG A 95 -10.03 -2.90 -5.29
CA ARG A 95 -11.19 -2.36 -6.01
C ARG A 95 -11.51 -3.26 -7.19
N ALA A 96 -12.66 -3.91 -7.13
CA ALA A 96 -13.20 -4.73 -8.18
C ALA A 96 -13.90 -3.86 -9.22
N LEU A 97 -13.15 -3.16 -10.07
CA LEU A 97 -13.74 -2.33 -11.13
C LEU A 97 -14.52 -3.21 -12.11
N LYS A 98 -15.68 -2.74 -12.60
CA LYS A 98 -16.54 -3.49 -13.54
C LYS A 98 -15.76 -4.10 -14.73
N LYS A 99 -14.84 -3.33 -15.32
CA LYS A 99 -13.97 -3.81 -16.40
C LYS A 99 -13.00 -4.90 -15.93
N THR A 100 -12.36 -4.73 -14.77
CA THR A 100 -11.47 -5.75 -14.20
C THR A 100 -12.21 -7.05 -13.94
N ILE A 101 -13.43 -6.99 -13.37
CA ILE A 101 -14.28 -8.17 -13.17
C ILE A 101 -14.59 -8.88 -14.49
N HIS A 102 -14.85 -8.11 -15.55
CA HIS A 102 -15.22 -8.65 -16.85
C HIS A 102 -14.04 -9.34 -17.56
N TYR A 103 -12.87 -8.69 -17.58
CA TYR A 103 -11.72 -9.13 -18.38
C TYR A 103 -10.67 -9.94 -17.63
N ALA A 104 -10.67 -9.99 -16.29
CA ALA A 104 -9.69 -10.77 -15.55
C ALA A 104 -9.92 -12.28 -15.75
N SER A 105 -8.85 -12.99 -16.13
CA SER A 105 -8.86 -14.45 -16.26
C SER A 105 -8.98 -15.14 -14.90
N ASP A 106 -8.21 -14.69 -13.91
CA ASP A 106 -8.37 -15.09 -12.51
C ASP A 106 -9.33 -14.13 -11.80
N LYS A 107 -10.34 -14.69 -11.15
CA LYS A 107 -11.37 -13.96 -10.39
C LYS A 107 -11.43 -14.37 -8.92
N SER A 108 -10.48 -15.20 -8.45
CA SER A 108 -10.43 -15.66 -7.05
C SER A 108 -10.35 -14.50 -6.05
N TRP A 109 -9.76 -13.37 -6.44
CA TRP A 109 -9.69 -12.14 -5.63
C TRP A 109 -11.04 -11.47 -5.36
N LEU A 110 -12.12 -11.85 -6.07
CA LEU A 110 -13.45 -11.28 -5.83
C LEU A 110 -14.02 -11.62 -4.44
N GLU A 111 -13.58 -12.74 -3.84
CA GLU A 111 -14.01 -13.18 -2.51
C GLU A 111 -13.75 -12.11 -1.44
N TYR A 112 -12.73 -11.26 -1.62
CA TYR A 112 -12.37 -10.19 -0.70
C TYR A 112 -13.17 -8.89 -0.91
N THR A 113 -14.08 -8.87 -1.89
CA THR A 113 -14.85 -7.68 -2.25
C THR A 113 -16.35 -7.94 -2.13
N SER A 114 -17.04 -7.14 -1.32
CA SER A 114 -18.47 -7.31 -1.05
C SER A 114 -19.24 -6.00 -0.91
N GLU A 115 -18.56 -4.86 -0.81
CA GLU A 115 -19.22 -3.56 -0.74
C GLU A 115 -19.42 -2.99 -2.15
N GLU A 116 -20.66 -2.64 -2.50
CA GLU A 116 -20.98 -2.05 -3.80
C GLU A 116 -20.50 -0.60 -3.89
N SER A 117 -20.15 -0.17 -5.11
CA SER A 117 -19.78 1.21 -5.43
C SER A 117 -20.19 1.54 -6.87
N PRO A 118 -20.26 2.82 -7.26
CA PRO A 118 -20.60 3.20 -8.63
C PRO A 118 -19.72 2.55 -9.71
N TRP A 119 -18.48 2.22 -9.36
CA TRP A 119 -17.44 1.72 -10.28
C TRP A 119 -17.24 0.19 -10.24
N GLY A 120 -17.98 -0.52 -9.38
CA GLY A 120 -17.81 -1.96 -9.12
C GLY A 120 -17.82 -2.25 -7.62
N LYS A 121 -17.01 -3.18 -7.12
CA LYS A 121 -16.99 -3.54 -5.68
C LYS A 121 -15.73 -3.09 -4.95
N ARG A 122 -15.79 -3.01 -3.63
CA ARG A 122 -14.69 -2.70 -2.71
C ARG A 122 -14.62 -3.71 -1.57
N VAL A 123 -13.49 -3.72 -0.89
CA VAL A 123 -13.34 -4.42 0.40
C VAL A 123 -14.25 -3.75 1.44
N LYS A 124 -15.07 -4.55 2.11
CA LYS A 124 -15.97 -4.08 3.19
C LYS A 124 -15.15 -3.71 4.42
N ASN A 125 -15.57 -2.66 5.13
CA ASN A 125 -14.88 -2.16 6.34
C ASN A 125 -13.41 -1.75 6.11
N ARG A 126 -13.03 -1.36 4.90
CA ARG A 126 -11.65 -0.96 4.54
C ARG A 126 -11.06 0.14 5.44
N GLN A 127 -11.87 1.02 5.99
CA GLN A 127 -11.43 2.02 6.97
C GLN A 127 -10.85 1.39 8.25
N LYS A 128 -11.39 0.24 8.68
CA LYS A 128 -10.84 -0.52 9.81
C LYS A 128 -9.53 -1.22 9.45
N ILE A 129 -9.41 -1.70 8.21
CA ILE A 129 -8.17 -2.26 7.68
C ILE A 129 -7.08 -1.18 7.64
N TYR A 130 -7.38 0.00 7.12
CA TYR A 130 -6.43 1.12 7.11
C TYR A 130 -6.04 1.53 8.52
N LYS A 131 -7.00 1.64 9.45
CA LYS A 131 -6.71 1.89 10.86
C LYS A 131 -5.67 0.91 11.41
N LEU A 132 -5.92 -0.39 11.26
CA LEU A 132 -5.01 -1.43 11.76
C LEU A 132 -3.61 -1.33 11.14
N ILE A 133 -3.52 -1.14 9.82
CA ILE A 133 -2.22 -1.01 9.14
C ILE A 133 -1.48 0.26 9.60
N ILE A 134 -2.18 1.38 9.83
CA ILE A 134 -1.56 2.59 10.34
C ILE A 134 -1.06 2.38 11.78
N GLU A 135 -1.84 1.73 12.64
CA GLU A 135 -1.43 1.37 14.01
C GLU A 135 -0.17 0.50 13.99
N LEU A 136 -0.15 -0.57 13.18
CA LEU A 136 1.04 -1.41 12.99
C LEU A 136 2.27 -0.62 12.50
N LEU A 137 2.07 0.31 11.56
CA LEU A 137 3.14 1.20 11.10
C LEU A 137 3.68 2.05 12.26
N ARG A 138 2.81 2.64 13.09
CA ARG A 138 3.22 3.46 14.24
C ARG A 138 3.93 2.63 15.30
N ASP A 139 3.42 1.45 15.62
CA ASP A 139 4.00 0.53 16.61
C ASP A 139 5.40 0.07 16.20
N LYS A 140 5.63 -0.14 14.89
CA LYS A 140 6.96 -0.46 14.33
C LYS A 140 7.83 0.79 14.08
N GLY A 141 7.42 1.96 14.57
CA GLY A 141 8.24 3.17 14.61
C GLY A 141 8.15 4.10 13.40
N PHE A 142 7.25 3.85 12.44
CA PHE A 142 7.06 4.77 11.32
C PHE A 142 6.35 6.05 11.78
N ASN A 143 7.04 7.20 11.66
CA ASN A 143 6.51 8.52 11.99
C ASN A 143 6.24 9.40 10.75
N GLY A 144 6.42 8.86 9.55
CA GLY A 144 6.17 9.56 8.29
C GLY A 144 4.69 9.71 7.95
N LYS A 145 4.42 10.34 6.80
CA LYS A 145 3.06 10.59 6.33
C LYS A 145 2.43 9.33 5.75
N VAL A 146 1.14 9.15 6.02
CA VAL A 146 0.31 8.12 5.36
C VAL A 146 -0.63 8.81 4.38
N GLY A 147 -0.81 8.23 3.20
CA GLY A 147 -1.80 8.69 2.21
C GLY A 147 -2.83 7.59 1.91
N LEU A 148 -4.02 7.97 1.45
CA LEU A 148 -5.03 7.01 0.96
C LEU A 148 -5.22 7.12 -0.55
N CYS A 149 -5.25 5.98 -1.24
CA CYS A 149 -5.46 5.92 -2.68
C CYS A 149 -6.94 5.79 -3.02
N LYS A 150 -7.50 6.81 -3.70
CA LYS A 150 -8.86 6.80 -4.29
C LYS A 150 -9.97 6.44 -3.29
N GLU A 151 -9.81 6.94 -2.06
CA GLU A 151 -10.79 6.78 -0.99
C GLU A 151 -11.81 7.90 -0.93
N THR A 152 -12.94 7.60 -0.29
CA THR A 152 -14.05 8.54 -0.12
C THR A 152 -13.79 9.48 1.06
N PRO A 153 -14.34 10.71 1.07
CA PRO A 153 -14.22 11.63 2.21
C PRO A 153 -14.57 10.99 3.55
N GLY A 154 -15.63 10.17 3.61
CA GLY A 154 -16.01 9.47 4.85
C GLY A 154 -14.95 8.52 5.42
N VAL A 155 -14.06 7.94 4.60
CA VAL A 155 -12.94 7.13 5.10
C VAL A 155 -11.86 8.02 5.71
N TRP A 156 -11.59 9.18 5.11
CA TRP A 156 -10.67 10.17 5.68
C TRP A 156 -11.19 10.74 7.00
N GLU A 157 -12.47 11.13 7.07
CA GLU A 157 -13.11 11.61 8.29
C GLU A 157 -13.07 10.57 9.41
N TYR A 158 -13.30 9.29 9.07
CA TYR A 158 -13.18 8.19 10.02
C TYR A 158 -11.76 8.15 10.62
N LEU A 159 -10.70 8.10 9.80
CA LEU A 159 -9.33 8.00 10.31
C LEU A 159 -8.87 9.26 11.03
N LYS A 160 -9.37 10.43 10.63
CA LYS A 160 -9.16 11.69 11.36
C LYS A 160 -9.74 11.62 12.77
N ARG A 161 -10.98 11.14 12.93
CA ARG A 161 -11.62 10.98 14.25
C ARG A 161 -10.88 9.98 15.14
N GLU A 162 -10.27 8.95 14.56
CA GLU A 162 -9.42 8.00 15.27
C GLU A 162 -8.03 8.58 15.63
N GLY A 163 -7.71 9.81 15.22
CA GLY A 163 -6.42 10.45 15.49
C GLY A 163 -5.25 9.92 14.64
N LEU A 164 -5.55 9.20 13.55
CA LEU A 164 -4.55 8.49 12.75
C LEU A 164 -4.11 9.26 11.49
N MET A 165 -4.90 10.23 11.05
CA MET A 165 -4.63 11.06 9.88
C MET A 165 -5.06 12.50 10.10
N GLU A 166 -4.40 13.41 9.41
CA GLU A 166 -4.80 14.83 9.35
C GLU A 166 -6.03 15.01 8.45
N ASP A 167 -6.64 16.19 8.55
CA ASP A 167 -7.72 16.59 7.65
C ASP A 167 -7.20 16.65 6.20
N PRO A 168 -7.82 15.95 5.24
CA PRO A 168 -7.41 16.01 3.84
C PRO A 168 -7.70 17.36 3.18
N GLY A 169 -8.39 18.28 3.86
CA GLY A 169 -8.84 19.55 3.32
C GLY A 169 -10.13 19.42 2.51
N GLU A 170 -10.46 20.48 1.79
CA GLU A 170 -11.66 20.52 0.96
C GLU A 170 -11.45 19.78 -0.37
N PRO A 171 -12.47 19.09 -0.91
CA PRO A 171 -12.40 18.53 -2.25
C PRO A 171 -11.99 19.60 -3.28
N GLY A 172 -10.99 19.29 -4.10
CA GLY A 172 -10.65 20.15 -5.24
C GLY A 172 -11.83 20.24 -6.21
N VAL A 173 -12.18 21.48 -6.59
CA VAL A 173 -13.18 21.83 -7.61
C VAL A 173 -12.93 21.13 -8.95
#